data_AF-A0A9E3AA66-F1
#
_entry.id   AF-A0A9E3AA66-F1
#
_cell.length_a   1.000
_cell.length_b   1.000
_cell.length_c   1.000
_cell.angle_alpha   90.00
_cell.angle_beta   90.00
_cell.angle_gamma   90.00
#
_symmetry.space_group_name_H-M   'P 1'
#
loop_
_entity.id
_entity.type
_entity.pdbx_description
1 polymer ?
#
loop_
_entity_poly.entity_id
_entity_poly.type
_entity_poly.pdbx_seq_one_letter_code
_entity_poly.pdbx_strand_id
1 'polypeptide(L)'
;MASVTSSLRQRITKQFTSFYEMRGCLLEQIFDGVLGLLKHVLLAAALLAPALAYSASPGTNLSVQIVPAATPTPPPSPTPPPPPPPSPPPTGLTPPPGAQAAGFTTLEANYDFTGQTTAFYQTLSNWLDCAGASSPQFWTVANPVPCSAFSIINDGGTQVLDIQFQPSFGSQLGAGASSIDGTNTVNSNPPNPSYITYPLGMYYEVSMRLPQSTINACPGGTCLLADAWAWFGPNGGGTEWDFIEFYSNGAAGPACHTWDGSTCSGPPSVGYPGFTSYHTYGVLITSDGTNENACTYLDNSLVGCGGEVATGTPADATQRNYLRLDVGPQSTSGFGGVWPTSNMDAYIQWVRVWGCPGWQTGSCISSSVYNP
;
A
#
# COMPACT_ATOMS: atom_id res chain seq x y z
N MET A 1 24.50 40.47 -47.34
CA MET A 1 23.88 39.24 -47.87
C MET A 1 24.52 37.93 -47.36
N ALA A 2 25.78 37.91 -46.89
CA ALA A 2 26.43 36.67 -46.42
C ALA A 2 25.93 36.11 -45.06
N SER A 3 25.22 36.91 -44.25
CA SER A 3 24.75 36.49 -42.91
C SER A 3 23.47 35.62 -42.95
N VAL A 4 22.63 35.80 -43.97
CA VAL A 4 21.33 35.10 -44.08
C VAL A 4 21.51 33.64 -44.54
N THR A 5 22.53 33.35 -45.35
CA THR A 5 22.82 32.00 -45.85
C THR A 5 23.39 31.06 -44.78
N SER A 6 24.08 31.57 -43.77
CA SER A 6 24.62 30.78 -42.65
C SER A 6 23.49 30.24 -41.74
N SER A 7 22.55 31.11 -41.37
CA SER A 7 21.42 30.77 -40.49
C SER A 7 20.49 29.74 -41.12
N LEU A 8 20.26 29.84 -42.44
CA LEU A 8 19.40 28.88 -43.16
C LEU A 8 20.05 27.49 -43.24
N ARG A 9 21.37 27.42 -43.46
CA ARG A 9 22.10 26.15 -43.52
C ARG A 9 22.08 25.43 -42.17
N GLN A 10 22.24 26.17 -41.07
CA GLN A 10 22.23 25.60 -39.72
C GLN A 10 20.84 25.09 -39.31
N ARG A 11 19.76 25.76 -39.73
CA ARG A 11 18.38 25.31 -39.48
C ARG A 11 18.02 24.05 -40.27
N ILE A 12 18.47 23.95 -41.53
CA ILE A 12 18.23 22.77 -42.36
C ILE A 12 18.99 21.54 -41.81
N THR A 13 20.24 21.70 -41.39
CA THR A 13 21.00 20.58 -40.81
C THR A 13 20.37 20.06 -39.52
N LYS A 14 19.90 20.93 -38.61
CA LYS A 14 19.20 20.49 -37.39
C LYS A 14 17.89 19.75 -37.66
N GLN A 15 17.13 20.17 -38.67
CA GLN A 15 15.87 19.52 -39.05
C GLN A 15 16.11 18.12 -39.65
N PHE A 16 17.17 17.96 -40.45
CA PHE A 16 17.51 16.65 -41.01
C PHE A 16 18.05 15.66 -39.97
N THR A 17 18.86 16.09 -39.00
CA THR A 17 19.34 15.21 -37.91
C THR A 17 18.19 14.68 -37.06
N SER A 18 17.22 15.54 -36.72
CA SER A 18 16.02 15.13 -35.95
C SER A 18 15.14 14.13 -36.71
N PHE A 19 15.08 14.20 -38.04
CA PHE A 19 14.30 13.27 -38.84
C PHE A 19 14.94 11.87 -38.95
N TYR A 20 16.28 11.78 -38.89
CA TYR A 20 16.98 10.50 -38.86
C TYR A 20 16.91 9.81 -37.49
N GLU A 21 16.96 10.56 -36.40
CA GLU A 21 16.79 10.02 -35.04
C GLU A 21 15.37 9.49 -34.80
N MET A 22 14.33 10.19 -35.30
CA MET A 22 12.95 9.70 -35.21
C MET A 22 12.70 8.41 -36.02
N ARG A 23 13.42 8.20 -37.13
CA ARG A 23 13.32 6.95 -37.91
C ARG A 23 13.96 5.75 -37.20
N GLY A 24 15.01 5.98 -36.41
CA GLY A 24 15.63 4.94 -35.59
C GLY A 24 14.68 4.41 -34.51
N CYS A 25 14.09 5.32 -33.71
CA CYS A 25 13.16 4.93 -32.66
C CYS A 25 11.88 4.24 -33.16
N LEU A 26 11.34 4.67 -34.32
CA LEU A 26 10.12 4.06 -34.84
C LEU A 26 10.36 2.64 -35.39
N LEU A 27 11.52 2.37 -35.98
CA LEU A 27 11.88 1.04 -36.44
C LEU A 27 12.13 0.08 -35.27
N GLU A 28 12.84 0.51 -34.22
CA GLU A 28 13.06 -0.33 -33.03
C GLU A 28 11.74 -0.68 -32.32
N GLN A 29 10.81 0.28 -32.17
CA GLN A 29 9.50 -0.01 -31.55
C GLN A 29 8.63 -0.97 -32.37
N ILE A 30 8.69 -0.90 -33.70
CA ILE A 30 7.96 -1.84 -34.57
C ILE A 30 8.58 -3.23 -34.49
N PHE A 31 9.92 -3.33 -34.48
CA PHE A 31 10.60 -4.62 -34.37
C PHE A 31 10.33 -5.28 -33.00
N ASP A 32 10.40 -4.53 -31.90
CA ASP A 32 10.12 -5.07 -30.57
C ASP A 32 8.66 -5.51 -30.40
N GLY A 33 7.70 -4.75 -30.95
CA GLY A 33 6.30 -5.13 -30.94
C GLY A 33 6.01 -6.41 -31.73
N VAL A 34 6.56 -6.53 -32.94
CA VAL A 34 6.36 -7.71 -33.80
C VAL A 34 7.06 -8.94 -33.24
N LEU A 35 8.28 -8.81 -32.71
CA LEU A 35 9.00 -9.93 -32.09
C LEU A 35 8.30 -10.37 -30.78
N GLY A 36 7.75 -9.43 -30.03
CA GLY A 36 6.92 -9.71 -28.85
C GLY A 36 5.69 -10.53 -29.21
N LEU A 37 4.95 -10.12 -30.24
CA LEU A 37 3.76 -10.84 -30.69
C LEU A 37 4.11 -12.26 -31.18
N LEU A 38 5.21 -12.42 -31.93
CA LEU A 38 5.67 -13.72 -32.43
C LEU A 38 6.03 -14.69 -31.29
N LYS A 39 6.66 -14.20 -30.22
CA LYS A 39 6.99 -15.00 -29.03
C LYS A 39 5.74 -15.54 -28.34
N HIS A 40 4.70 -14.72 -28.19
CA HIS A 40 3.45 -15.15 -27.56
C HIS A 40 2.70 -16.19 -28.41
N VAL A 41 2.69 -16.03 -29.74
CA VAL A 41 2.09 -17.02 -30.66
C VAL A 41 2.84 -18.35 -30.63
N LEU A 42 4.18 -18.34 -30.61
CA LEU A 42 4.99 -19.56 -30.52
C LEU A 42 4.80 -20.27 -29.18
N LEU A 43 4.68 -19.52 -28.07
CA LEU A 43 4.43 -20.09 -26.75
C LEU A 43 3.04 -20.74 -26.66
N ALA A 44 2.01 -20.08 -27.22
CA ALA A 44 0.66 -20.64 -27.31
C ALA A 44 0.62 -21.91 -28.17
N ALA A 45 1.32 -21.93 -29.31
CA ALA A 45 1.42 -23.11 -30.18
C ALA A 45 2.14 -24.29 -29.49
N ALA A 46 3.21 -24.01 -28.72
CA ALA A 46 3.94 -25.03 -27.97
C ALA A 46 3.10 -25.65 -26.83
N LEU A 47 2.19 -24.89 -26.22
CA LEU A 47 1.27 -25.37 -25.19
C LEU A 47 0.11 -26.21 -25.76
N LEU A 48 -0.27 -25.99 -27.01
CA LEU A 48 -1.34 -26.73 -27.69
C LEU A 48 -0.88 -28.06 -28.30
N ALA A 49 0.42 -28.21 -28.61
CA ALA A 49 0.97 -29.41 -29.23
C ALA A 49 0.85 -30.71 -28.38
N PRO A 50 1.03 -30.70 -27.05
CA PRO A 50 0.89 -31.91 -26.22
C PRO A 50 -0.57 -32.36 -26.06
N ALA A 51 -1.53 -31.43 -26.16
CA ALA A 51 -2.95 -31.72 -25.99
C ALA A 51 -3.55 -32.50 -27.18
N LEU A 52 -2.95 -32.38 -28.38
CA LEU A 52 -3.38 -33.09 -29.58
C LEU A 52 -2.74 -34.49 -29.72
N ALA A 53 -1.67 -34.79 -28.97
CA ALA A 53 -1.00 -36.08 -29.00
C ALA A 53 -1.68 -37.15 -28.11
N TYR A 54 -2.64 -36.77 -27.26
CA TYR A 54 -3.30 -37.66 -26.30
C TYR A 54 -4.67 -38.21 -26.74
N SER A 55 -5.13 -37.94 -27.97
CA SER A 55 -6.46 -38.38 -28.44
C SER A 55 -6.48 -39.65 -29.31
N ALA A 56 -5.33 -40.28 -29.57
CA ALA A 56 -5.26 -41.54 -30.30
C ALA A 56 -5.29 -42.75 -29.34
N SER A 57 -6.48 -43.09 -28.83
CA SER A 57 -6.70 -44.39 -28.16
C SER A 57 -7.18 -45.42 -29.19
N PRO A 58 -6.50 -46.57 -29.36
CA PRO A 58 -6.96 -47.62 -30.26
C PRO A 58 -8.13 -48.37 -29.64
N GLY A 59 -9.27 -48.35 -30.34
CA GLY A 59 -10.47 -49.06 -29.94
C GLY A 59 -10.27 -50.57 -29.86
N THR A 60 -10.71 -51.16 -28.76
CA THR A 60 -11.14 -52.55 -28.71
C THR A 60 -12.50 -52.63 -28.01
N ASN A 61 -13.49 -53.06 -28.78
CA ASN A 61 -14.85 -53.34 -28.35
C ASN A 61 -14.84 -54.55 -27.40
N LEU A 62 -15.09 -54.32 -26.11
CA LEU A 62 -15.55 -55.35 -25.18
C LEU A 62 -16.77 -54.79 -24.44
N SER A 63 -17.95 -55.22 -24.86
CA SER A 63 -19.21 -54.95 -24.18
C SER A 63 -19.26 -55.75 -22.88
N VAL A 64 -18.64 -55.21 -21.82
CA VAL A 64 -18.89 -55.61 -20.44
C VAL A 64 -19.45 -54.38 -19.74
N GLN A 65 -20.71 -54.45 -19.31
CA GLN A 65 -21.34 -53.44 -18.49
C GLN A 65 -20.68 -53.46 -17.10
N ILE A 66 -19.61 -52.68 -16.94
CA ILE A 66 -19.04 -52.38 -15.63
C ILE A 66 -19.95 -51.32 -14.99
N VAL A 67 -20.71 -51.72 -13.98
CA VAL A 67 -21.36 -50.77 -13.06
C VAL A 67 -20.22 -50.05 -12.32
N PRO A 68 -20.06 -48.72 -12.46
CA PRO A 68 -19.01 -48.00 -11.75
C PRO A 68 -19.22 -48.20 -10.25
N ALA A 69 -18.21 -48.72 -9.55
CA ALA A 69 -18.20 -48.69 -8.10
C ALA A 69 -18.31 -47.23 -7.65
N ALA A 70 -19.23 -46.95 -6.73
CA ALA A 70 -19.44 -45.60 -6.21
C ALA A 70 -18.09 -45.03 -5.77
N THR A 71 -17.67 -43.93 -6.38
CA THR A 71 -16.46 -43.20 -6.02
C THR A 71 -16.61 -42.83 -4.54
N PRO A 72 -15.72 -43.29 -3.64
CA PRO A 72 -15.81 -42.95 -2.23
C PRO A 72 -15.76 -41.42 -2.11
N THR A 73 -16.78 -40.84 -1.51
CA THR A 73 -16.81 -39.42 -1.19
C THR A 73 -15.57 -39.12 -0.34
N PRO A 74 -14.71 -38.17 -0.75
CA PRO A 74 -13.58 -37.78 0.07
C PRO A 74 -14.10 -37.43 1.47
N PRO A 75 -13.46 -37.91 2.55
CA PRO A 75 -13.82 -37.47 3.89
C PRO A 75 -13.77 -35.93 3.91
N PRO A 76 -14.72 -35.27 4.58
CA PRO A 76 -14.74 -33.81 4.65
C PRO A 76 -13.36 -33.34 5.12
N SER A 77 -12.75 -32.44 4.34
CA SER A 77 -11.50 -31.81 4.75
C SER A 77 -11.72 -31.22 6.14
N PRO A 78 -10.85 -31.50 7.13
CA PRO A 78 -11.01 -30.92 8.45
C PRO A 78 -11.10 -29.40 8.30
N THR A 79 -12.13 -28.82 8.93
CA THR A 79 -12.27 -27.36 9.00
C THR A 79 -10.99 -26.82 9.66
N PRO A 80 -10.29 -25.85 9.04
CA PRO A 80 -9.14 -25.23 9.68
C PRO A 80 -9.56 -24.74 11.07
N PRO A 81 -8.72 -24.96 12.11
CA PRO A 81 -8.99 -24.36 13.40
C PRO A 81 -9.15 -22.84 13.23
N PRO A 82 -10.09 -22.22 13.96
CA PRO A 82 -10.23 -20.78 13.90
C PRO A 82 -8.88 -20.12 14.23
N PRO A 83 -8.55 -19.02 13.54
CA PRO A 83 -7.36 -18.23 13.82
C PRO A 83 -7.34 -17.88 15.32
N PRO A 84 -6.16 -17.95 15.98
CA PRO A 84 -6.06 -17.58 17.38
C PRO A 84 -6.54 -16.12 17.53
N PRO A 85 -7.28 -15.80 18.59
CA PRO A 85 -7.65 -14.42 18.87
C PRO A 85 -6.39 -13.56 18.97
N PRO A 86 -6.46 -12.27 18.58
CA PRO A 86 -5.36 -11.34 18.81
C PRO A 86 -4.90 -11.45 20.26
N SER A 87 -3.58 -11.46 20.48
CA SER A 87 -3.05 -11.44 21.85
C SER A 87 -3.62 -10.22 22.58
N PRO A 88 -3.98 -10.34 23.87
CA PRO A 88 -4.42 -9.19 24.64
C PRO A 88 -3.36 -8.08 24.53
N PRO A 89 -3.79 -6.80 24.47
CA PRO A 89 -2.88 -5.66 24.44
C PRO A 89 -1.76 -5.84 25.46
N PRO A 90 -0.48 -5.62 25.08
CA PRO A 90 0.59 -5.55 26.05
C PRO A 90 0.17 -4.58 27.16
N THR A 91 0.23 -5.05 28.41
CA THR A 91 -0.12 -4.22 29.55
C THR A 91 0.89 -3.06 29.64
N GLY A 92 0.39 -1.83 29.71
CA GLY A 92 1.22 -0.64 29.84
C GLY A 92 1.44 0.17 28.56
N LEU A 93 0.87 -0.22 27.42
CA LEU A 93 0.77 0.70 26.29
C LEU A 93 -0.28 1.77 26.59
N THR A 94 0.07 3.02 26.32
CA THR A 94 -0.85 4.17 26.40
C THR A 94 -0.66 5.02 25.16
N PRO A 95 -1.75 5.53 24.54
CA PRO A 95 -1.61 6.47 23.44
C PRO A 95 -1.08 7.82 23.97
N PRO A 96 -0.64 8.74 23.08
CA PRO A 96 -0.21 10.07 23.51
C PRO A 96 -1.27 10.79 24.33
N PRO A 97 -0.87 11.71 25.23
CA PRO A 97 -1.81 12.41 26.12
C PRO A 97 -2.97 13.09 25.39
N GLY A 98 -2.74 13.65 24.19
CA GLY A 98 -3.79 14.29 23.40
C GLY A 98 -4.83 13.30 22.88
N ALA A 99 -4.41 12.14 22.36
CA ALA A 99 -5.32 11.06 21.97
C ALA A 99 -6.07 10.49 23.17
N GLN A 100 -5.38 10.33 24.31
CA GLN A 100 -6.01 9.89 25.56
C GLN A 100 -7.08 10.87 26.05
N ALA A 101 -6.78 12.17 26.04
CA ALA A 101 -7.71 13.23 26.42
C ALA A 101 -8.92 13.30 25.49
N ALA A 102 -8.72 12.98 24.21
CA ALA A 102 -9.76 12.81 23.20
C ALA A 102 -10.59 11.51 23.38
N GLY A 103 -10.31 10.70 24.41
CA GLY A 103 -11.06 9.48 24.73
C GLY A 103 -10.58 8.22 23.99
N PHE A 104 -9.55 8.33 23.15
CA PHE A 104 -8.93 7.21 22.46
C PHE A 104 -8.01 6.47 23.42
N THR A 105 -8.57 5.49 24.12
CA THR A 105 -7.93 4.79 25.26
C THR A 105 -7.90 3.28 25.09
N THR A 106 -8.55 2.77 24.05
CA THR A 106 -8.69 1.34 23.79
C THR A 106 -7.74 0.95 22.66
N LEU A 107 -6.77 0.07 22.93
CA LEU A 107 -5.90 -0.48 21.88
C LEU A 107 -6.69 -1.47 21.04
N GLU A 108 -6.97 -1.12 19.79
CA GLU A 108 -7.77 -1.95 18.88
C GLU A 108 -6.90 -2.92 18.10
N ALA A 109 -5.75 -2.44 17.63
CA ALA A 109 -4.77 -3.23 16.93
C ALA A 109 -3.37 -2.86 17.38
N ASN A 110 -2.53 -3.89 17.53
CA ASN A 110 -1.12 -3.75 17.86
C ASN A 110 -0.33 -4.73 16.99
N TYR A 111 0.14 -4.23 15.86
CA TYR A 111 1.03 -4.95 14.97
C TYR A 111 2.46 -4.71 15.44
N ASP A 112 2.93 -5.55 16.34
CA ASP A 112 4.26 -5.43 16.94
C ASP A 112 5.25 -6.39 16.26
N PHE A 113 6.05 -5.84 15.35
CA PHE A 113 7.09 -6.58 14.66
C PHE A 113 8.38 -6.65 15.50
N THR A 114 8.44 -5.93 16.63
CA THR A 114 9.57 -5.91 17.57
C THR A 114 9.51 -7.08 18.53
N GLY A 115 10.01 -8.23 18.08
CA GLY A 115 10.22 -9.32 19.02
C GLY A 115 10.48 -10.66 18.37
N GLN A 116 11.57 -11.30 18.81
CA GLN A 116 11.81 -12.72 18.54
C GLN A 116 10.70 -13.62 19.10
N THR A 117 9.86 -13.11 20.00
CA THR A 117 8.88 -13.87 20.78
C THR A 117 7.52 -14.01 20.11
N THR A 118 7.15 -13.13 19.18
CA THR A 118 5.90 -13.28 18.41
C THR A 118 6.18 -14.16 17.20
N ALA A 119 6.27 -15.48 17.43
CA ALA A 119 6.40 -16.50 16.37
C ALA A 119 5.36 -16.31 15.24
N PHE A 120 4.24 -15.65 15.56
CA PHE A 120 3.24 -15.20 14.62
C PHE A 120 3.81 -14.39 13.45
N TYR A 121 4.58 -13.32 13.70
CA TYR A 121 5.08 -12.44 12.63
C TYR A 121 6.25 -13.02 11.85
N GLN A 122 6.96 -14.01 12.39
CA GLN A 122 8.11 -14.64 11.71
C GLN A 122 7.73 -15.38 10.42
N THR A 123 6.50 -15.88 10.33
CA THR A 123 6.00 -16.54 9.11
C THR A 123 5.03 -15.60 8.41
N LEU A 124 5.45 -15.05 7.27
CA LEU A 124 4.71 -14.04 6.51
C LEU A 124 3.26 -14.46 6.23
N SER A 125 3.04 -15.71 5.84
CA SER A 125 1.71 -16.26 5.52
C SER A 125 0.75 -16.35 6.72
N ASN A 126 1.22 -16.10 7.94
CA ASN A 126 0.34 -16.02 9.11
C ASN A 126 -0.44 -14.70 9.15
N TRP A 127 0.05 -13.64 8.47
CA TRP A 127 -0.44 -12.28 8.68
C TRP A 127 -0.49 -11.40 7.43
N LEU A 128 0.24 -11.73 6.35
CA LEU A 128 0.22 -11.00 5.08
C LEU A 128 -0.29 -11.84 3.91
N ASP A 129 -1.31 -11.32 3.21
CA ASP A 129 -1.83 -11.89 1.98
C ASP A 129 -1.15 -11.33 0.75
N CYS A 130 -0.35 -12.15 0.08
CA CYS A 130 0.19 -11.76 -1.22
C CYS A 130 -0.41 -12.55 -2.41
N ALA A 131 -1.39 -13.45 -2.20
CA ALA A 131 -1.90 -14.28 -3.30
C ALA A 131 -3.30 -14.90 -3.09
N GLY A 132 -4.14 -14.33 -2.22
CA GLY A 132 -5.51 -14.82 -1.99
C GLY A 132 -5.56 -15.99 -1.00
N ALA A 133 -4.78 -15.92 0.08
CA ALA A 133 -4.88 -16.92 1.14
C ALA A 133 -6.25 -16.87 1.85
N SER A 134 -6.65 -18.00 2.43
CA SER A 134 -8.03 -18.28 2.83
C SER A 134 -8.36 -18.07 4.32
N SER A 135 -7.46 -17.54 5.15
CA SER A 135 -7.65 -17.41 6.62
C SER A 135 -6.95 -16.15 7.13
N PRO A 136 -7.46 -15.44 8.17
CA PRO A 136 -7.37 -13.99 8.21
C PRO A 136 -5.93 -13.54 8.23
N GLN A 137 -5.62 -12.92 7.11
CA GLN A 137 -4.50 -12.07 6.90
C GLN A 137 -4.84 -10.77 7.65
N PHE A 138 -3.87 -10.12 8.30
CA PHE A 138 -4.02 -8.79 8.91
C PHE A 138 -3.64 -7.66 7.95
N TRP A 139 -2.86 -8.03 6.93
CA TRP A 139 -2.44 -7.18 5.83
C TRP A 139 -2.64 -7.89 4.49
N THR A 140 -2.88 -7.15 3.41
CA THR A 140 -2.91 -7.61 2.01
C THR A 140 -1.93 -6.76 1.24
N VAL A 141 -1.21 -7.38 0.33
CA VAL A 141 -0.44 -6.66 -0.65
C VAL A 141 -1.40 -5.96 -1.62
N ALA A 142 -1.37 -4.63 -1.62
CA ALA A 142 -2.33 -3.82 -2.38
C ALA A 142 -2.06 -3.79 -3.88
N ASN A 143 -0.79 -3.97 -4.27
CA ASN A 143 -0.33 -3.91 -5.65
C ASN A 143 0.29 -5.25 -6.06
N PRO A 144 0.43 -5.57 -7.37
CA PRO A 144 0.98 -6.86 -7.82
C PRO A 144 2.51 -6.96 -7.65
N VAL A 145 3.03 -6.69 -6.45
CA VAL A 145 4.43 -6.96 -6.08
C VAL A 145 4.59 -8.38 -5.52
N PRO A 146 5.76 -9.01 -5.69
CA PRO A 146 6.03 -10.30 -5.08
C PRO A 146 5.96 -10.24 -3.54
N CYS A 147 5.50 -11.33 -2.88
CA CYS A 147 5.59 -11.47 -1.42
C CYS A 147 6.99 -11.17 -0.87
N SER A 148 8.03 -11.45 -1.65
CA SER A 148 9.43 -11.23 -1.25
C SER A 148 9.79 -9.76 -1.05
N ALA A 149 8.91 -8.83 -1.43
CA ALA A 149 9.01 -7.42 -1.07
C ALA A 149 8.78 -7.17 0.44
N PHE A 150 8.30 -8.18 1.18
CA PHE A 150 7.98 -8.08 2.59
C PHE A 150 8.74 -9.13 3.38
N SER A 151 9.40 -8.72 4.45
CA SER A 151 10.09 -9.66 5.33
C SER A 151 10.22 -9.14 6.76
N ILE A 152 10.39 -10.04 7.72
CA ILE A 152 10.84 -9.65 9.06
C ILE A 152 12.36 -9.78 9.10
N ILE A 153 13.05 -8.66 9.27
CA ILE A 153 14.52 -8.61 9.34
C ILE A 153 14.99 -8.22 10.73
N ASN A 154 16.29 -8.35 10.98
CA ASN A 154 16.94 -7.78 12.16
C ASN A 154 17.60 -6.45 11.76
N ASP A 155 17.10 -5.35 12.31
CA ASP A 155 17.65 -4.02 12.16
C ASP A 155 18.23 -3.51 13.48
N GLY A 156 19.56 -3.37 13.54
CA GLY A 156 20.24 -2.84 14.74
C GLY A 156 20.01 -3.66 16.01
N GLY A 157 19.67 -4.95 15.91
CA GLY A 157 19.35 -5.82 17.05
C GLY A 157 17.85 -5.94 17.35
N THR A 158 16.99 -5.22 16.63
CA THR A 158 15.53 -5.25 16.79
C THR A 158 14.90 -5.91 15.56
N GLN A 159 13.94 -6.82 15.75
CA GLN A 159 13.16 -7.32 14.62
C GLN A 159 12.19 -6.27 14.13
N VAL A 160 12.05 -6.13 12.81
CA VAL A 160 11.19 -5.13 12.18
C VAL A 160 10.62 -5.68 10.88
N LEU A 161 9.46 -5.15 10.48
CA LEU A 161 8.95 -5.33 9.13
C LEU A 161 9.79 -4.50 8.17
N ASP A 162 10.33 -5.15 7.15
CA ASP A 162 10.95 -4.55 5.98
C ASP A 162 9.97 -4.58 4.82
N ILE A 163 9.61 -3.39 4.32
CA ILE A 163 8.87 -3.22 3.07
C ILE A 163 9.87 -2.72 2.03
N GLN A 164 10.03 -3.48 0.96
CA GLN A 164 10.99 -3.20 -0.09
C GLN A 164 10.29 -2.80 -1.38
N PHE A 165 10.84 -1.80 -2.02
CA PHE A 165 10.59 -1.48 -3.41
C PHE A 165 11.85 -1.72 -4.24
N GLN A 166 11.68 -2.36 -5.40
CA GLN A 166 12.73 -2.52 -6.39
C GLN A 166 12.33 -1.79 -7.68
N PRO A 167 13.25 -1.08 -8.34
CA PRO A 167 12.95 -0.42 -9.62
C PRO A 167 12.39 -1.38 -10.68
N SER A 168 12.74 -2.67 -10.60
CA SER A 168 12.21 -3.74 -11.46
C SER A 168 10.70 -3.96 -11.31
N PHE A 169 10.09 -3.54 -10.20
CA PHE A 169 8.65 -3.62 -9.98
C PHE A 169 7.87 -2.61 -10.83
N GLY A 170 8.52 -1.57 -11.39
CA GLY A 170 7.84 -0.49 -12.10
C GLY A 170 6.97 -0.92 -13.29
N SER A 171 7.36 -1.97 -14.01
CA SER A 171 6.52 -2.50 -15.10
C SER A 171 5.25 -3.21 -14.62
N GLN A 172 5.24 -3.67 -13.37
CA GLN A 172 4.11 -4.37 -12.73
C GLN A 172 3.20 -3.40 -11.98
N LEU A 173 3.81 -2.41 -11.32
CA LEU A 173 3.15 -1.40 -10.51
C LEU A 173 2.58 -0.25 -11.35
N GLY A 174 3.10 -0.07 -12.57
CA GLY A 174 2.90 1.15 -13.33
C GLY A 174 3.40 2.35 -12.54
N ALA A 175 2.45 3.11 -12.00
CA ALA A 175 2.70 4.27 -11.16
C ALA A 175 2.86 3.97 -9.65
N GLY A 176 2.75 2.71 -9.24
CA GLY A 176 2.55 2.34 -7.84
C GLY A 176 3.84 2.12 -7.04
N ALA A 177 3.65 2.11 -5.72
CA ALA A 177 4.61 1.71 -4.72
C ALA A 177 4.43 0.22 -4.32
N SER A 178 5.38 -0.32 -3.57
CA SER A 178 5.19 -1.58 -2.84
C SER A 178 4.39 -1.27 -1.59
N SER A 179 3.22 -1.88 -1.49
CA SER A 179 2.15 -1.41 -0.63
C SER A 179 1.51 -2.56 0.12
N ILE A 180 1.26 -2.37 1.41
CA ILE A 180 0.34 -3.22 2.17
C ILE A 180 -0.82 -2.41 2.70
N ASP A 181 -2.00 -2.95 2.45
CA ASP A 181 -3.24 -2.52 3.07
C ASP A 181 -3.49 -3.36 4.30
N GLY A 182 -4.07 -2.79 5.35
CA GLY A 182 -4.76 -3.60 6.32
C GLY A 182 -5.81 -4.45 5.59
N THR A 183 -5.69 -5.78 5.58
CA THR A 183 -6.80 -6.65 5.10
C THR A 183 -8.02 -6.50 5.94
N ASN A 184 -7.88 -5.96 7.13
CA ASN A 184 -9.02 -5.61 7.93
C ASN A 184 -9.86 -4.49 7.30
N THR A 185 -9.48 -3.92 6.17
CA THR A 185 -10.03 -2.65 5.78
C THR A 185 -10.42 -2.61 4.30
N VAL A 186 -11.56 -1.97 4.02
CA VAL A 186 -12.30 -2.17 2.76
C VAL A 186 -11.62 -1.36 1.66
N ASN A 187 -10.89 -2.05 0.79
CA ASN A 187 -10.79 -1.61 -0.60
C ASN A 187 -11.19 -2.74 -1.56
N SER A 188 -11.44 -2.34 -2.79
CA SER A 188 -12.68 -2.54 -3.50
C SER A 188 -12.63 -3.69 -4.48
N ASN A 189 -13.78 -4.35 -4.59
CA ASN A 189 -14.23 -5.17 -5.71
C ASN A 189 -13.32 -6.35 -6.15
N PRO A 190 -13.63 -7.60 -5.75
CA PRO A 190 -14.86 -8.00 -5.05
C PRO A 190 -14.80 -7.71 -3.54
N PRO A 191 -15.94 -7.40 -2.91
CA PRO A 191 -16.04 -7.27 -1.47
C PRO A 191 -15.71 -8.62 -0.81
N ASN A 192 -14.61 -8.70 -0.09
CA ASN A 192 -14.34 -9.84 0.78
C ASN A 192 -14.95 -9.55 2.16
N PRO A 193 -15.86 -10.40 2.67
CA PRO A 193 -16.66 -10.14 3.86
C PRO A 193 -15.89 -10.28 5.20
N SER A 194 -14.56 -10.40 5.18
CA SER A 194 -13.75 -10.79 6.35
C SER A 194 -12.99 -9.63 7.02
N TYR A 195 -13.39 -8.38 6.77
CA TYR A 195 -12.59 -7.18 7.04
C TYR A 195 -12.97 -6.46 8.37
N ILE A 196 -12.03 -6.30 9.32
CA ILE A 196 -12.19 -5.46 10.55
C ILE A 196 -11.98 -3.97 10.27
N THR A 197 -13.07 -3.33 9.93
CA THR A 197 -13.05 -1.94 9.54
C THR A 197 -13.03 -1.00 10.75
N TYR A 198 -12.13 -0.01 10.76
CA TYR A 198 -12.03 0.96 11.85
C TYR A 198 -13.08 2.07 11.71
N PRO A 199 -13.92 2.37 12.73
CA PRO A 199 -14.82 3.51 12.68
C PRO A 199 -14.19 4.84 12.28
N LEU A 200 -15.07 5.78 11.95
CA LEU A 200 -14.74 7.19 11.96
C LEU A 200 -14.32 7.64 13.35
N GLY A 201 -13.22 8.41 13.37
CA GLY A 201 -12.52 8.85 14.56
C GLY A 201 -11.61 7.74 15.10
N MET A 202 -10.30 7.91 14.95
CA MET A 202 -9.29 6.96 15.42
C MET A 202 -7.97 7.67 15.68
N TYR A 203 -7.14 7.09 16.55
CA TYR A 203 -5.73 7.43 16.62
C TYR A 203 -4.88 6.30 16.02
N TYR A 204 -4.17 6.61 14.95
CA TYR A 204 -3.20 5.71 14.31
C TYR A 204 -1.79 6.16 14.67
N GLU A 205 -0.89 5.20 14.88
CA GLU A 205 0.52 5.48 15.02
C GLU A 205 1.37 4.37 14.41
N VAL A 206 2.47 4.77 13.77
CA VAL A 206 3.48 3.90 13.19
C VAL A 206 4.86 4.32 13.70
N SER A 207 5.66 3.36 14.14
CA SER A 207 7.08 3.59 14.39
C SER A 207 7.90 3.03 13.25
N MET A 208 8.57 3.92 12.52
CA MET A 208 9.33 3.56 11.33
C MET A 208 10.55 4.44 11.11
N ARG A 209 11.44 3.96 10.23
CA ARG A 209 12.57 4.71 9.69
C ARG A 209 12.86 4.31 8.25
N LEU A 210 13.61 5.16 7.55
CA LEU A 210 14.15 4.88 6.22
C LEU A 210 15.67 4.77 6.30
N PRO A 211 16.31 3.74 5.73
CA PRO A 211 17.76 3.72 5.64
C PRO A 211 18.27 4.83 4.71
N GLN A 212 19.51 5.26 4.93
CA GLN A 212 20.12 6.32 4.12
C GLN A 212 20.16 5.95 2.62
N SER A 213 20.25 4.65 2.30
CA SER A 213 20.14 4.15 0.92
C SER A 213 18.84 4.56 0.25
N THR A 214 17.71 4.48 0.96
CA THR A 214 16.39 4.89 0.46
C THR A 214 16.30 6.38 0.23
N ILE A 215 16.77 7.18 1.19
CA ILE A 215 16.82 8.65 1.04
C ILE A 215 17.64 9.05 -0.19
N ASN A 216 18.71 8.31 -0.49
CA ASN A 216 19.58 8.55 -1.63
C ASN A 216 19.07 7.95 -2.95
N ALA A 217 17.98 7.18 -2.95
CA ALA A 217 17.53 6.43 -4.13
C ALA A 217 16.98 7.31 -5.26
N CYS A 218 16.62 8.56 -4.94
CA CYS A 218 16.08 9.54 -5.88
C CYS A 218 16.96 10.80 -5.96
N PRO A 219 18.12 10.73 -6.64
CA PRO A 219 18.97 11.90 -6.80
C PRO A 219 18.30 12.94 -7.71
N GLY A 220 18.09 14.15 -7.19
CA GLY A 220 17.82 15.34 -8.02
C GLY A 220 16.35 15.64 -8.37
N GLY A 221 15.37 15.05 -7.69
CA GLY A 221 13.96 15.40 -7.82
C GLY A 221 13.14 15.02 -6.59
N THR A 222 11.90 15.48 -6.52
CA THR A 222 10.92 15.08 -5.49
C THR A 222 10.37 13.70 -5.86
N CYS A 223 10.68 12.68 -5.06
CA CYS A 223 10.03 11.38 -5.15
C CYS A 223 9.47 11.04 -3.77
N LEU A 224 8.29 10.44 -3.73
CA LEU A 224 7.79 9.78 -2.53
C LEU A 224 8.65 8.53 -2.29
N LEU A 225 9.14 8.37 -1.07
CA LEU A 225 10.01 7.29 -0.64
C LEU A 225 9.21 6.22 0.09
N ALA A 226 8.37 6.67 1.03
CA ALA A 226 7.46 5.86 1.81
C ALA A 226 6.33 6.74 2.35
N ASP A 227 5.21 6.13 2.68
CA ASP A 227 4.09 6.80 3.31
C ASP A 227 3.41 5.90 4.34
N ALA A 228 2.62 6.53 5.21
CA ALA A 228 1.62 5.84 6.01
C ALA A 228 0.38 6.73 6.07
N TRP A 229 -0.75 6.18 5.68
CA TRP A 229 -2.00 6.93 5.54
C TRP A 229 -3.21 6.07 5.86
N ALA A 230 -4.31 6.74 6.23
CA ALA A 230 -5.61 6.12 6.35
C ALA A 230 -6.59 6.69 5.36
N TRP A 231 -7.53 5.87 4.90
CA TRP A 231 -8.52 6.31 3.93
C TRP A 231 -9.92 5.84 4.28
N PHE A 232 -10.84 6.78 4.23
CA PHE A 232 -12.26 6.62 4.41
C PHE A 232 -12.92 6.23 3.09
N GLY A 233 -13.53 5.05 2.98
CA GLY A 233 -14.58 4.84 1.97
C GLY A 233 -14.21 4.30 0.58
N PRO A 234 -14.87 3.21 0.14
CA PRO A 234 -14.75 2.69 -1.23
C PRO A 234 -15.73 3.31 -2.25
N ASN A 235 -16.67 4.17 -1.81
CA ASN A 235 -17.83 4.60 -2.62
C ASN A 235 -17.70 6.01 -3.22
N GLY A 236 -16.48 6.51 -3.37
CA GLY A 236 -16.25 7.77 -4.07
C GLY A 236 -16.64 9.05 -3.32
N GLY A 237 -16.57 9.02 -1.99
CA GLY A 237 -16.80 10.17 -1.11
C GLY A 237 -15.79 10.27 0.02
N GLY A 238 -14.64 9.59 -0.13
CA GLY A 238 -13.66 9.38 0.92
C GLY A 238 -12.73 10.55 1.21
N THR A 239 -12.25 10.60 2.45
CA THR A 239 -11.09 11.39 2.86
C THR A 239 -9.88 10.46 3.03
N GLU A 240 -8.74 10.83 2.46
CA GLU A 240 -7.41 10.32 2.77
C GLU A 240 -6.80 11.20 3.85
N TRP A 241 -6.15 10.58 4.82
CA TRP A 241 -5.38 11.22 5.87
C TRP A 241 -3.97 10.66 5.86
N ASP A 242 -3.04 11.44 5.34
CA ASP A 242 -1.64 11.09 5.34
C ASP A 242 -1.05 11.40 6.70
N PHE A 243 -0.44 10.42 7.36
CA PHE A 243 0.18 10.62 8.67
C PHE A 243 1.57 11.19 8.49
N ILE A 244 2.25 10.62 7.49
CA ILE A 244 3.60 10.95 7.08
C ILE A 244 3.78 10.55 5.62
N GLU A 245 4.34 11.46 4.83
CA GLU A 245 4.84 11.19 3.49
C GLU A 245 6.30 11.60 3.41
N PHE A 246 7.18 10.63 3.20
CA PHE A 246 8.60 10.89 3.06
C PHE A 246 8.92 11.21 1.62
N TYR A 247 9.52 12.37 1.38
CA TYR A 247 10.08 12.72 0.09
C TYR A 247 11.61 12.80 0.16
N SER A 248 12.26 12.61 -0.99
CA SER A 248 13.70 12.76 -1.15
C SER A 248 14.25 14.15 -0.78
N ASN A 249 13.40 15.19 -0.82
CA ASN A 249 13.74 16.57 -0.47
C ASN A 249 13.29 16.98 0.94
N GLY A 250 12.77 16.05 1.73
CA GLY A 250 12.21 16.29 3.06
C GLY A 250 10.93 15.49 3.26
N ALA A 251 10.31 15.55 4.43
CA ALA A 251 9.00 14.95 4.64
C ALA A 251 7.94 16.01 4.33
N ALA A 252 6.90 15.62 3.59
CA ALA A 252 5.68 16.41 3.63
C ALA A 252 5.00 16.14 4.96
N GLY A 253 4.42 17.20 5.52
CA GLY A 253 3.55 17.05 6.67
C GLY A 253 2.35 16.17 6.34
N PRO A 254 1.54 15.84 7.34
CA PRO A 254 0.24 15.24 7.08
C PRO A 254 -0.53 16.06 6.05
N ALA A 255 -0.99 15.37 5.02
CA ALA A 255 -1.88 15.88 4.02
C ALA A 255 -3.26 15.24 4.20
N CYS A 256 -4.22 15.80 3.48
CA CYS A 256 -5.50 15.16 3.35
C CYS A 256 -6.08 15.43 1.98
N HIS A 257 -6.68 14.40 1.42
CA HIS A 257 -7.24 14.40 0.08
C HIS A 257 -8.68 13.94 0.13
N THR A 258 -9.57 14.62 -0.55
CA THR A 258 -10.94 14.14 -0.73
C THR A 258 -11.08 13.50 -2.10
N TRP A 259 -12.04 12.59 -2.24
CA TRP A 259 -12.28 11.86 -3.50
C TRP A 259 -12.53 12.76 -4.72
N ASP A 260 -13.13 13.93 -4.52
CA ASP A 260 -13.34 14.91 -5.59
C ASP A 260 -12.03 15.58 -6.06
N GLY A 261 -10.89 15.16 -5.50
CA GLY A 261 -9.56 15.68 -5.80
C GLY A 261 -9.25 16.98 -5.06
N SER A 262 -10.12 17.42 -4.14
CA SER A 262 -9.82 18.59 -3.33
C SER A 262 -8.77 18.24 -2.27
N THR A 263 -7.77 19.11 -2.15
CA THR A 263 -6.81 19.04 -1.04
C THR A 263 -7.38 19.85 0.11
N CYS A 264 -7.47 19.26 1.29
CA CYS A 264 -7.77 20.02 2.50
C CYS A 264 -6.47 20.51 3.14
N SER A 265 -6.57 21.57 3.94
CA SER A 265 -5.41 22.15 4.62
C SER A 265 -4.95 21.19 5.72
N GLY A 266 -4.09 20.25 5.40
CA GLY A 266 -3.51 19.33 6.37
C GLY A 266 -2.85 20.07 7.55
N PRO A 267 -2.60 19.37 8.68
CA PRO A 267 -1.87 19.95 9.80
C PRO A 267 -0.51 20.53 9.35
N PRO A 268 0.03 21.53 10.06
CA PRO A 268 1.28 22.16 9.66
C PRO A 268 2.41 21.15 9.55
N SER A 269 3.13 21.19 8.43
CA SER A 269 4.39 20.45 8.29
C SER A 269 5.40 20.98 9.31
N VAL A 270 5.83 20.11 10.20
CA VAL A 270 7.00 20.36 11.05
C VAL A 270 8.25 19.89 10.32
N GLY A 271 9.37 20.56 10.60
CA GLY A 271 10.68 20.05 10.21
C GLY A 271 10.91 18.70 10.89
N TYR A 272 10.60 17.62 10.19
CA TYR A 272 10.78 16.27 10.72
C TYR A 272 12.26 16.01 10.99
N PRO A 273 12.59 15.35 12.10
CA PRO A 273 13.94 14.89 12.38
C PRO A 273 14.41 13.94 11.27
N GLY A 274 15.73 13.74 11.16
CA GLY A 274 16.30 12.91 10.10
C GLY A 274 15.68 11.50 10.07
N PHE A 275 15.26 11.05 8.89
CA PHE A 275 14.48 9.82 8.70
C PHE A 275 15.23 8.51 8.97
N THR A 276 16.53 8.59 9.26
CA THR A 276 17.40 7.43 9.49
C THR A 276 17.30 6.86 10.89
N SER A 277 16.61 7.55 11.81
CA SER A 277 16.29 7.06 13.14
C SER A 277 14.83 6.67 13.22
N TYR A 278 14.50 5.74 14.13
CA TYR A 278 13.10 5.42 14.42
C TYR A 278 12.42 6.62 15.07
N HIS A 279 11.29 7.00 14.48
CA HIS A 279 10.36 7.96 15.04
C HIS A 279 8.96 7.36 15.02
N THR A 280 8.12 7.83 15.94
CA THR A 280 6.70 7.51 15.96
C THR A 280 5.93 8.64 15.29
N TYR A 281 5.25 8.31 14.19
CA TYR A 281 4.37 9.21 13.47
C TYR A 281 2.94 8.79 13.79
N GLY A 282 2.11 9.71 14.25
CA GLY A 282 0.72 9.41 14.53
C GLY A 282 -0.23 10.48 14.06
N VAL A 283 -1.47 10.07 13.79
CA VAL A 283 -2.58 10.96 13.48
C VAL A 283 -3.76 10.61 14.38
N LEU A 284 -4.34 11.63 14.99
CA LEU A 284 -5.61 11.59 15.70
C LEU A 284 -6.66 12.18 14.78
N ILE A 285 -7.51 11.33 14.23
CA ILE A 285 -8.66 11.73 13.43
C ILE A 285 -9.85 11.81 14.37
N THR A 286 -10.56 12.94 14.33
CA THR A 286 -11.75 13.21 15.14
C THR A 286 -12.88 13.64 14.24
N SER A 287 -14.12 13.46 14.68
CA SER A 287 -15.29 13.93 13.95
C SER A 287 -16.40 14.35 14.88
N ASP A 288 -17.17 15.35 14.45
CA ASP A 288 -18.45 15.76 15.05
C ASP A 288 -19.67 15.14 14.33
N GLY A 289 -19.43 14.27 13.34
CA GLY A 289 -20.42 13.61 12.50
C GLY A 289 -20.83 14.40 11.26
N THR A 290 -20.34 15.63 11.11
CA THR A 290 -20.51 16.49 9.92
C THR A 290 -19.16 16.82 9.29
N ASN A 291 -18.13 16.92 10.11
CA ASN A 291 -16.78 17.26 9.71
C ASN A 291 -15.76 16.33 10.38
N GLU A 292 -14.64 16.15 9.73
CA GLU A 292 -13.42 15.48 10.17
C GLU A 292 -12.37 16.53 10.47
N ASN A 293 -11.55 16.28 11.48
CA ASN A 293 -10.38 17.07 11.79
C ASN A 293 -9.25 16.13 12.23
N ALA A 294 -8.02 16.46 11.89
CA ALA A 294 -6.86 15.65 12.23
C ALA A 294 -5.82 16.42 13.04
N CYS A 295 -5.21 15.75 14.01
CA CYS A 295 -4.04 16.23 14.73
C CYS A 295 -2.88 15.26 14.55
N THR A 296 -1.71 15.76 14.21
CA THR A 296 -0.52 14.92 14.09
C THR A 296 0.37 14.94 15.32
N TYR A 297 1.04 13.82 15.51
CA TYR A 297 1.96 13.58 16.60
C TYR A 297 3.28 13.07 16.03
N LEU A 298 4.38 13.58 16.57
CA LEU A 298 5.72 13.07 16.33
C LEU A 298 6.34 12.73 17.68
N ASP A 299 6.75 11.48 17.86
CA ASP A 299 7.34 10.98 19.11
C ASP A 299 6.47 11.33 20.33
N ASN A 300 5.16 11.08 20.20
CA ASN A 300 4.11 11.39 21.19
C ASN A 300 3.88 12.88 21.48
N SER A 301 4.56 13.79 20.78
CA SER A 301 4.38 15.22 20.91
C SER A 301 3.42 15.75 19.84
N LEU A 302 2.43 16.55 20.24
CA LEU A 302 1.53 17.20 19.30
C LEU A 302 2.32 18.15 18.39
N VAL A 303 2.22 17.92 17.09
CA VAL A 303 2.83 18.73 16.03
C VAL A 303 1.91 19.88 15.65
N GLY A 304 0.64 19.56 15.43
CA GLY A 304 -0.40 20.51 15.07
C GLY A 304 -1.69 19.81 14.68
N CYS A 305 -2.76 20.60 14.60
CA CYS A 305 -4.08 20.15 14.16
C CYS A 305 -4.52 20.96 12.94
N GLY A 306 -5.33 20.36 12.08
CA GLY A 306 -5.86 20.98 10.89
C GLY A 306 -6.58 19.99 10.00
N GLY A 307 -7.08 20.52 8.88
CA GLY A 307 -7.80 19.73 7.87
C GLY A 307 -9.25 19.54 8.27
N GLU A 308 -9.97 20.62 8.53
CA GLU A 308 -11.42 20.47 8.64
C GLU A 308 -11.98 20.08 7.26
N VAL A 309 -12.48 18.85 7.15
CA VAL A 309 -13.10 18.30 5.94
C VAL A 309 -14.54 17.97 6.27
N ALA A 310 -15.49 18.43 5.47
CA ALA A 310 -16.85 17.93 5.60
C ALA A 310 -16.82 16.41 5.37
N THR A 311 -17.37 15.62 6.29
CA THR A 311 -17.48 14.15 6.17
C THR A 311 -18.48 13.75 5.09
N GLY A 312 -18.64 14.53 4.02
CA GLY A 312 -19.61 14.35 2.95
C GLY A 312 -21.04 14.17 3.48
N THR A 313 -21.58 12.98 3.23
CA THR A 313 -22.93 12.55 3.61
C THR A 313 -22.91 11.81 4.96
N PRO A 314 -24.05 11.71 5.68
CA PRO A 314 -24.13 10.85 6.86
C PRO A 314 -23.76 9.38 6.62
N ALA A 315 -23.83 8.91 5.37
CA ALA A 315 -23.37 7.57 5.00
C ALA A 315 -21.84 7.48 5.07
N ASP A 316 -21.12 8.54 4.70
CA ASP A 316 -19.65 8.60 4.81
C ASP A 316 -19.21 8.61 6.28
N ALA A 317 -19.98 9.20 7.20
CA ALA A 317 -19.71 9.12 8.63
C ALA A 317 -19.84 7.70 9.24
N THR A 318 -20.49 6.78 8.53
CA THR A 318 -20.56 5.35 8.88
C THR A 318 -19.52 4.51 8.16
N GLN A 319 -18.79 5.11 7.22
CA GLN A 319 -17.71 4.44 6.55
C GLN A 319 -16.56 4.21 7.51
N ARG A 320 -15.69 3.33 7.05
CA ARG A 320 -14.65 2.76 7.87
C ARG A 320 -13.33 2.91 7.15
N ASN A 321 -12.29 3.07 7.95
CA ASN A 321 -10.96 3.34 7.46
C ASN A 321 -10.21 2.09 7.08
N TYR A 322 -9.38 2.24 6.05
CA TYR A 322 -8.19 1.44 5.90
C TYR A 322 -6.93 2.15 6.31
N LEU A 323 -5.94 1.37 6.70
CA LEU A 323 -4.57 1.80 6.94
C LEU A 323 -3.70 1.21 5.84
N ARG A 324 -2.84 2.03 5.23
CA ARG A 324 -1.87 1.61 4.24
C ARG A 324 -0.47 2.06 4.63
N LEU A 325 0.50 1.24 4.25
CA LEU A 325 1.93 1.53 4.34
C LEU A 325 2.54 1.30 2.96
N ASP A 326 3.14 2.34 2.37
CA ASP A 326 3.81 2.24 1.07
C ASP A 326 5.31 2.51 1.18
N VAL A 327 6.06 1.87 0.29
CA VAL A 327 7.46 2.19 -0.03
C VAL A 327 7.59 2.17 -1.54
N GLY A 328 8.08 3.25 -2.13
CA GLY A 328 8.07 3.37 -3.58
C GLY A 328 7.70 4.76 -4.05
N PRO A 329 8.05 5.08 -5.31
CA PRO A 329 7.53 6.27 -5.95
C PRO A 329 6.01 6.11 -6.18
N GLN A 330 5.23 7.12 -5.82
CA GLN A 330 3.89 7.29 -6.38
C GLN A 330 3.99 8.16 -7.64
N SER A 331 3.72 7.57 -8.81
CA SER A 331 3.81 8.24 -10.11
C SER A 331 2.48 8.89 -10.55
N THR A 332 1.39 8.72 -9.82
CA THR A 332 0.06 9.27 -10.13
C THR A 332 -0.06 10.76 -9.87
N SER A 333 0.81 11.32 -9.03
CA SER A 333 0.70 12.67 -8.49
C SER A 333 1.07 13.80 -9.45
N GLY A 334 1.32 13.53 -10.74
CA GLY A 334 1.70 14.56 -11.71
C GLY A 334 3.02 15.26 -11.38
N PHE A 335 3.77 14.81 -10.37
CA PHE A 335 5.02 15.42 -9.91
C PHE A 335 6.22 15.17 -10.84
N GLY A 336 6.02 14.56 -12.02
CA GLY A 336 7.12 14.24 -12.94
C GLY A 336 8.25 13.47 -12.25
N GLY A 337 7.88 12.68 -11.22
CA GLY A 337 8.80 12.13 -10.23
C GLY A 337 9.92 11.34 -10.88
N VAL A 338 11.13 11.56 -10.39
CA VAL A 338 12.30 10.77 -10.79
C VAL A 338 12.07 9.35 -10.32
N TRP A 339 12.00 8.41 -11.26
CA TRP A 339 11.94 6.99 -10.90
C TRP A 339 13.23 6.61 -10.16
N PRO A 340 13.14 5.96 -8.99
CA PRO A 340 14.31 5.55 -8.23
C PRO A 340 15.17 4.60 -9.07
N THR A 341 16.49 4.75 -8.96
CA THR A 341 17.46 3.91 -9.69
C THR A 341 18.01 2.77 -8.86
N SER A 342 17.72 2.77 -7.55
CA SER A 342 18.11 1.75 -6.59
C SER A 342 16.90 1.27 -5.78
N ASN A 343 17.09 0.17 -5.05
CA ASN A 343 16.08 -0.31 -4.11
C ASN A 343 15.81 0.73 -3.02
N MET A 344 14.59 0.67 -2.51
CA MET A 344 14.12 1.45 -1.37
C MET A 344 13.54 0.49 -0.35
N ASP A 345 13.69 0.84 0.91
CA ASP A 345 13.27 0.03 2.04
C ASP A 345 12.63 0.97 3.07
N ALA A 346 11.60 0.51 3.77
CA ALA A 346 11.18 1.12 5.01
C ALA A 346 11.12 0.06 6.10
N TYR A 347 11.62 0.43 7.27
CA TYR A 347 11.65 -0.47 8.41
C TYR A 347 10.64 -0.01 9.44
N ILE A 348 9.69 -0.88 9.77
CA ILE A 348 8.57 -0.61 10.66
C ILE A 348 8.71 -1.48 11.90
N GLN A 349 8.87 -0.85 13.05
CA GLN A 349 8.89 -1.53 14.34
C GLN A 349 7.49 -2.01 14.71
N TRP A 350 6.52 -1.12 14.64
CA TRP A 350 5.16 -1.45 15.01
C TRP A 350 4.16 -0.47 14.40
N VAL A 351 2.91 -0.90 14.37
CA VAL A 351 1.74 -0.10 14.02
C VAL A 351 0.67 -0.33 15.07
N ARG A 352 0.06 0.75 15.57
CA ARG A 352 -1.04 0.66 16.54
C ARG A 352 -2.21 1.52 16.12
N VAL A 353 -3.39 1.03 16.49
CA VAL A 353 -4.67 1.72 16.28
C VAL A 353 -5.40 1.78 17.61
N TRP A 354 -5.82 2.98 17.97
CA TRP A 354 -6.47 3.29 19.23
C TRP A 354 -7.85 3.89 18.98
N GLY A 355 -8.82 3.39 19.71
CA GLY A 355 -10.23 3.79 19.65
C GLY A 355 -10.81 4.27 20.96
N CYS A 356 -12.02 4.77 20.86
CA CYS A 356 -12.89 5.05 21.99
C CYS A 356 -13.51 3.76 22.57
N PRO A 357 -13.98 3.77 23.82
CA PRO A 357 -14.79 2.67 24.36
C PRO A 357 -16.04 2.42 23.51
N GLY A 358 -16.25 1.18 23.06
CA GLY A 358 -17.44 0.78 22.28
C GLY A 358 -17.32 0.94 20.76
N TRP A 359 -16.12 1.22 20.25
CA TRP A 359 -15.81 1.38 18.82
C TRP A 359 -16.34 0.25 17.93
N GLN A 360 -16.36 -1.00 18.41
CA GLN A 360 -16.81 -2.15 17.60
C GLN A 360 -18.25 -1.99 17.11
N THR A 361 -19.08 -1.28 17.89
CA THR A 361 -20.52 -1.13 17.65
C THR A 361 -20.92 0.28 17.27
N GLY A 362 -19.99 1.25 17.26
CA GLY A 362 -20.26 2.65 17.03
C GLY A 362 -19.19 3.36 16.22
N SER A 363 -19.26 4.69 16.19
CA SER A 363 -18.20 5.57 15.68
C SER A 363 -17.65 6.38 16.86
N CYS A 364 -16.36 6.74 16.83
CA CYS A 364 -15.75 7.58 17.85
C CYS A 364 -15.99 9.07 17.53
N ILE A 365 -17.28 9.41 17.38
CA ILE A 365 -17.76 10.75 17.08
C ILE A 365 -18.10 11.41 18.41
N SER A 366 -17.43 12.52 18.72
CA SER A 366 -17.75 13.34 19.89
C SER A 366 -17.47 14.80 19.61
N SER A 367 -18.49 15.64 19.80
CA SER A 367 -18.37 17.09 19.68
C SER A 367 -17.45 17.72 20.74
N SER A 368 -17.18 17.02 21.85
CA SER A 368 -16.22 17.48 22.87
C SER A 368 -14.75 17.23 22.49
N VAL A 369 -14.52 16.47 21.41
CA VAL A 369 -13.19 15.97 20.98
C VAL A 369 -12.73 16.63 19.68
N TYR A 370 -13.60 17.39 19.02
CA TYR A 370 -13.41 17.92 17.67
C TYR A 370 -12.35 19.05 17.55
N ASN A 371 -11.88 19.61 18.68
CA ASN A 371 -10.80 20.61 18.73
C ASN A 371 -10.02 20.49 20.05
N PRO A 372 -9.10 19.52 20.18
CA PRO A 372 -8.27 19.35 21.37
C PRO A 372 -7.18 20.43 21.51
#